data_AF-A0A379S560-F1
#
_entry.id   AF-A0A379S560-F1
#
_cell.length_a   1.000
_cell.length_b   1.000
_cell.length_c   1.000
_cell.angle_alpha   90.00
_cell.angle_beta   90.00
_cell.angle_gamma   90.00
#
_symmetry.space_group_name_H-M   'P 1'
#
loop_
_entity.id
_entity.type
_entity.pdbx_description
1 polymer ?
#
loop_
_entity_poly.entity_id
_entity_poly.type
_entity_poly.pdbx_seq_one_letter_code
_entity_poly.pdbx_strand_id
1 'polypeptide(L)'
;MANLTRRQWLKVGLAVGGMVTFGLSYRDVAKRAIDGLLNGTSGKVTRDRIFGNALIPEAQAQTHWQQNPQQTIAMTQCFGCWTQCGIRARVNADGKVIRIAGNPYHPLSQEHPIDPSVPFSKAMEQLAGESGLDARSTACARGATLLESLYSPLRLLEPMKRVGKRGEGKWQRISFEQLIEEVVEGGDLFGEGHVDGLRAIHAPDTPIDAKHPSFGPKTNQLLVTNTSDEGRDAFLRRFALNSFGSKNFGAHGAYCGLAYRAGSGALMGDLDKNPHVKPDWENVEFALFMGTSPAQSGNPFKRQARQLASARLRENFQYVVVAPALPLSTVLADPRGRWQPVLPGSDSALAMGMIRWIMDNQRYHADYLAIPGVQAMQQAGEQSWTNATHLVIADELPTLAGQHLTLRHLTPGGEETPVVLNTDGELVAASTCRQARLFVTQVVTLADGQRVTVKSGLQRLKEAAEKLSLTQYSEQCGVPEAQIIALAETFTAHGRKAAVISHGGMMAGNGFYNAWSVMML
;
A
#
# COMPACT_ATOMS: atom_id res chain seq x y z
N MET A 1 -77.73 16.59 2.73
CA MET A 1 -76.48 16.39 3.50
C MET A 1 -76.66 17.03 4.87
N ALA A 2 -76.39 16.32 5.96
CA ALA A 2 -76.69 16.77 7.32
C ALA A 2 -75.88 18.02 7.72
N ASN A 3 -76.55 19.02 8.31
CA ASN A 3 -75.94 20.24 8.84
C ASN A 3 -75.17 19.94 10.15
N LEU A 4 -73.96 19.38 10.02
CA LEU A 4 -73.06 19.21 11.15
C LEU A 4 -72.38 20.55 11.49
N THR A 5 -72.38 20.90 12.78
CA THR A 5 -71.68 22.09 13.28
C THR A 5 -70.16 21.94 13.16
N ARG A 6 -69.41 23.06 13.09
CA ARG A 6 -67.94 23.06 12.97
C ARG A 6 -67.24 22.22 14.06
N ARG A 7 -67.80 22.19 15.28
CA ARG A 7 -67.31 21.36 16.39
C ARG A 7 -67.55 19.87 16.19
N GLN A 8 -68.66 19.49 15.55
CA GLN A 8 -68.93 18.10 15.19
C GLN A 8 -68.02 17.64 14.04
N TRP A 9 -67.75 18.49 13.05
CA TRP A 9 -66.76 18.20 12.00
C TRP A 9 -65.35 17.99 12.56
N LEU A 10 -64.92 18.79 13.54
CA LEU A 10 -63.64 18.58 14.22
C LEU A 10 -63.59 17.25 15.00
N LYS A 11 -64.66 16.89 15.71
CA LYS A 11 -64.74 15.60 16.42
C LYS A 11 -64.72 14.42 15.46
N VAL A 12 -65.41 14.51 14.32
CA VAL A 12 -65.38 13.49 13.26
C VAL A 12 -63.98 13.40 12.66
N GLY A 13 -63.34 14.52 12.32
CA GLY A 13 -61.98 14.54 11.80
C GLY A 13 -60.96 13.94 12.77
N LEU A 14 -61.11 14.20 14.08
CA LEU A 14 -60.22 13.67 15.12
C LEU A 14 -60.46 12.17 15.36
N ALA A 15 -61.71 11.72 15.32
CA ALA A 15 -62.05 10.29 15.41
C ALA A 15 -61.58 9.51 14.18
N VAL A 16 -61.80 10.05 12.97
CA VAL A 16 -61.33 9.44 11.71
C VAL A 16 -59.80 9.46 11.65
N GLY A 17 -59.17 10.58 11.98
CA GLY A 17 -57.72 10.69 12.06
C GLY A 17 -57.12 9.70 13.06
N GLY A 18 -57.68 9.63 14.27
CA GLY A 18 -57.27 8.67 15.29
C GLY A 18 -57.41 7.21 14.87
N MET A 19 -58.54 6.84 14.22
CA MET A 19 -58.75 5.50 13.69
C MET A 19 -57.78 5.16 12.55
N VAL A 20 -57.50 6.11 11.65
CA VAL A 20 -56.53 5.92 10.56
C VAL A 20 -55.13 5.77 11.12
N THR A 21 -54.71 6.61 12.06
CA THR A 21 -53.39 6.50 12.72
C THR A 21 -53.27 5.18 13.48
N PHE A 22 -54.31 4.76 14.19
CA PHE A 22 -54.34 3.47 14.88
C PHE A 22 -54.26 2.30 13.89
N GLY A 23 -55.03 2.32 12.80
CA GLY A 23 -54.97 1.31 11.74
C GLY A 23 -53.60 1.24 11.05
N LEU A 24 -52.99 2.40 10.79
CA LEU A 24 -51.63 2.48 10.24
C LEU A 24 -50.58 1.94 11.23
N SER A 25 -50.76 2.16 12.53
CA SER A 25 -49.83 1.65 13.56
C SER A 25 -49.81 0.12 13.63
N TYR A 26 -50.93 -0.53 13.29
CA TYR A 26 -51.05 -2.00 13.25
C TYR A 26 -50.77 -2.60 11.87
N ARG A 27 -50.52 -1.80 10.83
CA ARG A 27 -50.26 -2.29 9.47
C ARG A 27 -49.11 -3.29 9.42
N ASP A 28 -47.99 -2.97 10.07
CA ASP A 28 -46.82 -3.86 10.05
C ASP A 28 -47.05 -5.11 10.90
N VAL A 29 -47.83 -5.01 11.98
CA VAL A 29 -48.21 -6.16 12.81
C VAL A 29 -49.14 -7.09 12.04
N ALA A 30 -50.18 -6.56 11.38
CA ALA A 30 -51.09 -7.31 10.55
C ALA A 30 -50.36 -7.94 9.34
N LYS A 31 -49.46 -7.19 8.69
CA LYS A 31 -48.62 -7.72 7.61
C LYS A 31 -47.75 -8.88 8.09
N ARG A 32 -47.08 -8.75 9.23
CA ARG A 32 -46.27 -9.82 9.82
C ARG A 32 -47.11 -11.02 10.26
N ALA A 33 -48.31 -10.80 10.78
CA ALA A 33 -49.24 -11.86 11.16
C ALA A 33 -49.72 -12.64 9.93
N ILE A 34 -50.12 -11.95 8.86
CA ILE A 34 -50.51 -12.56 7.59
C ILE A 34 -49.31 -13.27 6.95
N ASP A 35 -48.14 -12.63 6.89
CA ASP A 35 -46.92 -13.25 6.37
C ASP A 35 -46.53 -14.49 7.17
N GLY A 36 -46.69 -14.45 8.50
CA GLY A 36 -46.44 -15.59 9.39
C GLY A 36 -47.47 -16.71 9.27
N LEU A 37 -48.73 -16.38 8.96
CA LEU A 37 -49.79 -17.36 8.70
C LEU A 37 -49.61 -18.06 7.35
N LEU A 38 -49.20 -17.30 6.32
CA LEU A 38 -49.01 -17.80 4.96
C LEU A 38 -47.66 -18.50 4.76
N ASN A 39 -46.60 -18.01 5.39
CA ASN A 39 -45.22 -18.47 5.14
C ASN A 39 -44.56 -19.12 6.38
N GLY A 40 -45.27 -19.23 7.51
CA GLY A 40 -44.73 -19.73 8.77
C GLY A 40 -44.01 -18.65 9.60
N THR A 41 -43.88 -18.88 10.91
CA THR A 41 -43.28 -17.94 11.88
C THR A 41 -41.76 -17.78 11.71
N SER A 42 -41.13 -18.60 10.87
CA SER A 42 -39.67 -18.66 10.64
C SER A 42 -39.18 -17.89 9.39
N GLY A 43 -40.06 -17.17 8.69
CA GLY A 43 -39.72 -16.45 7.46
C GLY A 43 -39.88 -17.29 6.18
N LYS A 44 -39.56 -16.70 5.02
CA LYS A 44 -39.76 -17.33 3.69
C LYS A 44 -39.16 -18.73 3.63
N VAL A 45 -39.93 -19.70 3.15
CA VAL A 45 -39.48 -21.08 2.91
C VAL A 45 -38.20 -21.07 2.06
N THR A 46 -37.17 -21.75 2.55
CA THR A 46 -35.90 -21.87 1.83
C THR A 46 -36.02 -22.86 0.68
N ARG A 47 -35.24 -22.65 -0.38
CA ARG A 47 -35.21 -23.54 -1.56
C ARG A 47 -34.77 -24.96 -1.21
N ASP A 48 -33.88 -25.08 -0.23
CA ASP A 48 -33.40 -26.36 0.29
C ASP A 48 -33.40 -26.35 1.83
N ARG A 49 -33.63 -27.51 2.44
CA ARG A 49 -33.70 -27.67 3.91
C ARG A 49 -32.33 -27.65 4.60
N ILE A 50 -31.25 -27.99 3.90
CA ILE A 50 -29.88 -28.03 4.43
C ILE A 50 -29.12 -26.79 3.93
N PHE A 51 -29.21 -26.49 2.65
CA PHE A 51 -28.43 -25.43 2.00
C PHE A 51 -29.17 -24.08 1.94
N GLY A 52 -30.39 -24.02 2.47
CA GLY A 52 -31.17 -22.80 2.54
C GLY A 52 -31.46 -22.22 1.15
N ASN A 53 -31.02 -20.98 0.93
CA ASN A 53 -31.14 -20.26 -0.34
C ASN A 53 -29.78 -20.07 -1.03
N ALA A 54 -28.85 -21.00 -0.84
CA ALA A 54 -27.55 -20.96 -1.49
C ALA A 54 -27.68 -20.83 -3.03
N LEU A 55 -26.68 -20.19 -3.64
CA LEU A 55 -26.59 -20.11 -5.10
C LEU A 55 -26.45 -21.52 -5.68
N ILE A 56 -27.12 -21.77 -6.81
CA ILE A 56 -26.92 -23.00 -7.59
C ILE A 56 -25.41 -23.09 -7.92
N PRO A 57 -24.76 -24.25 -7.74
CA PRO A 57 -23.34 -24.42 -8.05
C PRO A 57 -22.97 -23.95 -9.46
N GLU A 58 -21.74 -23.45 -9.62
CA GLU A 58 -21.24 -22.98 -10.93
C GLU A 58 -20.92 -24.14 -11.88
N ALA A 59 -20.73 -25.34 -11.34
CA ALA A 59 -20.49 -26.58 -12.07
C ALA A 59 -20.71 -27.81 -11.17
N GLN A 60 -20.79 -28.99 -11.79
CA GLN A 60 -20.56 -30.29 -11.16
C GLN A 60 -19.15 -30.78 -11.53
N ALA A 61 -18.42 -31.37 -10.59
CA ALA A 61 -17.04 -31.81 -10.79
C ALA A 61 -16.73 -33.16 -10.12
N GLN A 62 -17.69 -34.09 -10.09
CA GLN A 62 -17.51 -35.40 -9.46
C GLN A 62 -16.49 -36.29 -10.20
N THR A 63 -16.53 -36.28 -11.53
CA THR A 63 -15.58 -37.00 -12.40
C THR A 63 -14.85 -36.03 -13.32
N HIS A 64 -15.60 -35.18 -14.02
CA HIS A 64 -15.08 -34.11 -14.88
C HIS A 64 -15.85 -32.82 -14.65
N TRP A 65 -15.25 -31.69 -15.01
CA TRP A 65 -15.90 -30.39 -14.94
C TRP A 65 -17.03 -30.27 -15.94
N GLN A 66 -18.24 -30.06 -15.42
CA GLN A 66 -19.45 -29.78 -16.18
C GLN A 66 -20.01 -28.43 -15.72
N GLN A 67 -19.71 -27.38 -16.48
CA GLN A 67 -20.16 -26.02 -16.17
C GLN A 67 -21.68 -25.92 -16.22
N ASN A 68 -22.26 -25.18 -15.27
CA ASN A 68 -23.68 -24.87 -15.30
C ASN A 68 -23.99 -23.95 -16.49
N PRO A 69 -24.84 -24.36 -17.45
CA PRO A 69 -25.10 -23.58 -18.66
C PRO A 69 -25.88 -22.28 -18.40
N GLN A 70 -26.49 -22.12 -17.22
CA GLN A 70 -27.19 -20.89 -16.81
C GLN A 70 -26.23 -19.84 -16.22
N GLN A 71 -24.93 -20.14 -16.17
CA GLN A 71 -23.91 -19.27 -15.60
C GLN A 71 -22.69 -19.17 -16.51
N THR A 72 -22.17 -17.95 -16.63
CA THR A 72 -20.89 -17.68 -17.26
C THR A 72 -19.85 -17.37 -16.19
N ILE A 73 -18.66 -17.89 -16.39
CA ILE A 73 -17.50 -17.60 -15.55
C ILE A 73 -16.58 -16.64 -16.31
N ALA A 74 -16.36 -15.46 -15.76
CA ALA A 74 -15.46 -14.46 -16.31
C ALA A 74 -14.24 -14.27 -15.40
N MET A 75 -13.05 -14.42 -15.97
CA MET A 75 -11.80 -14.05 -15.28
C MET A 75 -11.54 -12.57 -15.50
N THR A 76 -11.36 -11.82 -14.42
CA THR A 76 -11.14 -10.37 -14.46
C THR A 76 -10.26 -9.93 -13.29
N GLN A 77 -10.17 -8.63 -13.03
CA GLN A 77 -9.34 -8.04 -12.00
C GLN A 77 -10.20 -7.30 -10.96
N CYS A 78 -9.78 -7.36 -9.70
CA CYS A 78 -10.48 -6.68 -8.61
C CYS A 78 -9.90 -5.28 -8.41
N PHE A 79 -10.74 -4.25 -8.51
CA PHE A 79 -10.41 -2.86 -8.21
C PHE A 79 -10.87 -2.40 -6.82
N GLY A 80 -11.22 -3.34 -5.93
CA GLY A 80 -11.59 -3.01 -4.54
C GLY A 80 -10.42 -2.58 -3.66
N CYS A 81 -9.18 -2.75 -4.15
CA CYS A 81 -7.95 -2.21 -3.58
C CYS A 81 -6.89 -2.08 -4.68
N TRP A 82 -5.69 -1.63 -4.31
CA TRP A 82 -4.61 -1.30 -5.25
C TRP A 82 -3.70 -2.46 -5.64
N THR A 83 -3.89 -3.65 -5.06
CA THR A 83 -3.14 -4.85 -5.45
C THR A 83 -3.62 -5.42 -6.77
N GLN A 84 -4.86 -5.12 -7.18
CA GLN A 84 -5.41 -5.59 -8.45
C GLN A 84 -5.35 -7.12 -8.61
N CYS A 85 -5.75 -7.87 -7.58
CA CYS A 85 -5.77 -9.33 -7.63
C CYS A 85 -6.75 -9.83 -8.71
N GLY A 86 -6.35 -10.83 -9.48
CA GLY A 86 -7.27 -11.53 -10.38
C GLY A 86 -8.42 -12.20 -9.62
N ILE A 87 -9.64 -12.06 -10.14
CA ILE A 87 -10.86 -12.65 -9.60
C ILE A 87 -11.60 -13.45 -10.67
N ARG A 88 -12.46 -14.34 -10.19
CA ARG A 88 -13.42 -15.09 -10.98
C ARG A 88 -14.82 -14.59 -10.64
N ALA A 89 -15.49 -13.96 -11.61
CA ALA A 89 -16.87 -13.50 -11.47
C ALA A 89 -17.81 -14.54 -12.08
N ARG A 90 -18.83 -14.95 -11.33
CA ARG A 90 -19.95 -15.76 -11.83
C ARG A 90 -21.06 -14.82 -12.24
N VAL A 91 -21.54 -14.96 -13.47
CA VAL A 91 -22.61 -14.15 -14.06
C VAL A 91 -23.77 -15.08 -14.40
N ASN A 92 -24.99 -14.74 -13.99
CA ASN A 92 -26.18 -15.51 -14.35
C ASN A 92 -26.64 -15.23 -15.79
N ALA A 93 -27.63 -15.97 -16.27
CA ALA A 93 -28.22 -15.79 -17.60
C ALA A 93 -28.76 -14.36 -17.88
N ASP A 94 -29.14 -13.61 -16.84
CA ASP A 94 -29.62 -12.23 -16.95
C ASP A 94 -28.48 -11.20 -17.03
N GLY A 95 -27.22 -11.63 -17.09
CA GLY A 95 -26.05 -10.76 -17.10
C GLY A 95 -25.69 -10.16 -15.74
N LYS A 96 -26.30 -10.63 -14.64
CA LYS A 96 -25.97 -10.18 -13.28
C LYS A 96 -24.83 -11.01 -12.71
N VAL A 97 -23.83 -10.33 -12.16
CA VAL A 97 -22.82 -10.95 -11.32
C VAL A 97 -23.52 -11.46 -10.06
N ILE A 98 -23.26 -12.71 -9.66
CA ILE A 98 -23.89 -13.37 -8.51
C ILE A 98 -22.89 -13.81 -7.45
N ARG A 99 -21.61 -13.95 -7.80
CA ARG A 99 -20.54 -14.34 -6.87
C ARG A 99 -19.18 -13.95 -7.41
N ILE A 100 -18.29 -13.57 -6.50
CA ILE A 100 -16.87 -13.31 -6.77
C ILE A 100 -16.02 -14.33 -6.00
N ALA A 101 -15.06 -14.95 -6.68
CA ALA A 101 -14.05 -15.85 -6.12
C ALA A 101 -12.64 -15.46 -6.63
N GLY A 102 -11.60 -16.17 -6.21
CA GLY A 102 -10.24 -15.92 -6.69
C GLY A 102 -10.00 -16.54 -8.08
N ASN A 103 -9.21 -15.87 -8.91
CA ASN A 103 -8.71 -16.44 -10.17
C ASN A 103 -7.50 -17.35 -9.85
N PRO A 104 -7.51 -18.64 -10.20
CA PRO A 104 -6.39 -19.56 -9.91
C PRO A 104 -5.16 -19.35 -10.80
N TYR A 105 -5.32 -18.70 -11.95
CA TYR A 105 -4.22 -18.43 -12.89
C TYR A 105 -3.41 -17.18 -12.51
N HIS A 106 -3.94 -16.33 -11.63
CA HIS A 106 -3.37 -15.00 -11.41
C HIS A 106 -2.36 -15.00 -10.25
N PRO A 107 -1.11 -14.54 -10.45
CA PRO A 107 -0.04 -14.64 -9.45
C PRO A 107 -0.25 -13.80 -8.18
N LEU A 108 -1.05 -12.73 -8.24
CA LEU A 108 -1.47 -11.97 -7.04
C LEU A 108 -2.67 -12.58 -6.31
N SER A 109 -3.31 -13.57 -6.93
CA SER A 109 -4.50 -14.23 -6.41
C SER A 109 -4.18 -15.61 -5.86
N GLN A 110 -3.18 -16.28 -6.42
CA GLN A 110 -2.75 -17.59 -5.98
C GLN A 110 -1.24 -17.64 -5.76
N GLU A 111 -0.80 -18.34 -4.71
CA GLU A 111 0.60 -18.52 -4.36
C GLU A 111 1.34 -19.36 -5.41
N HIS A 112 0.78 -20.53 -5.74
CA HIS A 112 1.21 -21.37 -6.86
C HIS A 112 0.17 -21.28 -7.99
N PRO A 113 0.21 -20.22 -8.82
CA PRO A 113 -0.79 -20.03 -9.86
C PRO A 113 -0.75 -21.18 -10.86
N ILE A 114 -1.94 -21.60 -11.32
CA ILE A 114 -2.05 -22.58 -12.40
C ILE A 114 -1.46 -21.96 -13.67
N ASP A 115 -0.67 -22.74 -14.42
CA ASP A 115 -0.10 -22.30 -15.69
C ASP A 115 -1.24 -21.91 -16.67
N PRO A 116 -1.18 -20.73 -17.33
CA PRO A 116 -2.23 -20.30 -18.27
C PRO A 116 -2.48 -21.24 -19.45
N SER A 117 -1.52 -22.12 -19.78
CA SER A 117 -1.67 -23.16 -20.81
C SER A 117 -2.59 -24.32 -20.38
N VAL A 118 -2.85 -24.50 -19.07
CA VAL A 118 -3.76 -25.54 -18.59
C VAL A 118 -5.20 -25.21 -19.00
N PRO A 119 -5.89 -26.13 -19.71
CA PRO A 119 -7.28 -25.91 -20.13
C PRO A 119 -8.20 -25.54 -18.97
N PHE A 120 -9.13 -24.61 -19.21
CA PHE A 120 -10.04 -24.09 -18.19
C PHE A 120 -10.74 -25.17 -17.37
N SER A 121 -11.35 -26.17 -18.02
CA SER A 121 -12.04 -27.27 -17.33
C SER A 121 -11.12 -28.02 -16.38
N LYS A 122 -9.88 -28.33 -16.81
CA LYS A 122 -8.87 -29.01 -15.98
C LYS A 122 -8.43 -28.17 -14.79
N ALA A 123 -8.21 -26.87 -15.01
CA ALA A 123 -7.90 -25.96 -13.91
C ALA A 123 -9.05 -25.87 -12.90
N MET A 124 -10.31 -25.86 -13.36
CA MET A 124 -11.47 -25.81 -12.47
C MET A 124 -11.69 -27.14 -11.72
N GLU A 125 -11.39 -28.30 -12.32
CA GLU A 125 -11.39 -29.61 -11.65
C GLU A 125 -10.46 -29.61 -10.43
N GLN A 126 -9.26 -29.02 -10.56
CA GLN A 126 -8.29 -28.94 -9.47
C GLN A 126 -8.81 -28.16 -8.25
N LEU A 127 -9.77 -27.25 -8.45
CA LEU A 127 -10.37 -26.45 -7.37
C LEU A 127 -11.51 -27.16 -6.64
N ALA A 128 -12.02 -28.26 -7.21
CA ALA A 128 -13.17 -28.98 -6.72
C ALA A 128 -12.76 -30.21 -5.88
N GLY A 129 -13.75 -30.81 -5.21
CA GLY A 129 -13.55 -32.01 -4.40
C GLY A 129 -12.74 -31.77 -3.13
N GLU A 130 -12.17 -32.86 -2.62
CA GLU A 130 -11.46 -32.95 -1.34
C GLU A 130 -9.93 -32.88 -1.49
N SER A 131 -9.43 -32.33 -2.61
CA SER A 131 -8.00 -32.17 -2.91
C SER A 131 -7.27 -31.14 -2.04
N GLY A 132 -7.92 -30.63 -0.98
CA GLY A 132 -7.35 -29.64 -0.07
C GLY A 132 -7.49 -28.18 -0.54
N LEU A 133 -6.62 -27.32 -0.03
CA LEU A 133 -6.66 -25.86 -0.26
C LEU A 133 -5.63 -25.38 -1.28
N ASP A 134 -4.68 -26.22 -1.68
CA ASP A 134 -3.48 -25.81 -2.43
C ASP A 134 -3.81 -25.20 -3.78
N ALA A 135 -4.75 -25.78 -4.53
CA ALA A 135 -5.21 -25.22 -5.81
C ALA A 135 -6.22 -24.06 -5.64
N ARG A 136 -6.88 -23.94 -4.47
CA ARG A 136 -8.04 -23.06 -4.30
C ARG A 136 -7.63 -21.58 -4.21
N SER A 137 -8.07 -20.77 -5.18
CA SER A 137 -7.94 -19.31 -5.13
C SER A 137 -9.19 -18.65 -4.52
N THR A 138 -9.04 -17.82 -3.49
CA THR A 138 -10.14 -17.15 -2.76
C THR A 138 -10.23 -15.67 -3.10
N ALA A 139 -11.33 -14.97 -2.89
CA ALA A 139 -11.32 -13.50 -2.87
C ALA A 139 -11.01 -13.01 -1.44
N CYS A 140 -10.37 -11.84 -1.28
CA CYS A 140 -10.36 -11.18 0.03
C CYS A 140 -11.77 -10.64 0.34
N ALA A 141 -12.06 -10.31 1.61
CA ALA A 141 -13.38 -9.82 2.01
C ALA A 141 -13.85 -8.63 1.15
N ARG A 142 -13.00 -7.60 0.98
CA ARG A 142 -13.27 -6.44 0.11
C ARG A 142 -13.57 -6.83 -1.34
N GLY A 143 -12.82 -7.78 -1.89
CA GLY A 143 -13.03 -8.25 -3.26
C GLY A 143 -14.32 -9.05 -3.41
N ALA A 144 -14.68 -9.86 -2.41
CA ALA A 144 -15.90 -10.64 -2.40
C ALA A 144 -17.16 -9.75 -2.29
N THR A 145 -17.09 -8.64 -1.56
CA THR A 145 -18.20 -7.70 -1.36
C THR A 145 -18.28 -6.62 -2.44
N LEU A 146 -17.29 -6.52 -3.35
CA LEU A 146 -17.31 -5.53 -4.45
C LEU A 146 -18.56 -5.67 -5.34
N LEU A 147 -19.17 -6.87 -5.36
CA LEU A 147 -20.45 -7.13 -5.98
C LEU A 147 -21.57 -6.21 -5.47
N GLU A 148 -21.58 -5.92 -4.17
CA GLU A 148 -22.61 -5.08 -3.55
C GLU A 148 -22.50 -3.65 -4.05
N SER A 149 -21.29 -3.14 -4.28
CA SER A 149 -21.07 -1.82 -4.87
C SER A 149 -21.62 -1.70 -6.29
N LEU A 150 -21.57 -2.79 -7.08
CA LEU A 150 -22.10 -2.80 -8.45
C LEU A 150 -23.62 -2.59 -8.50
N TYR A 151 -24.33 -3.10 -7.50
CA TYR A 151 -25.79 -3.06 -7.40
C TYR A 151 -26.31 -2.16 -6.28
N SER A 152 -25.42 -1.37 -5.67
CA SER A 152 -25.79 -0.47 -4.57
C SER A 152 -26.81 0.55 -5.05
N PRO A 153 -27.88 0.81 -4.26
CA PRO A 153 -28.81 1.90 -4.56
C PRO A 153 -28.14 3.29 -4.49
N LEU A 154 -26.94 3.37 -3.90
CA LEU A 154 -26.14 4.60 -3.83
C LEU A 154 -25.17 4.76 -5.02
N ARG A 155 -25.14 3.80 -5.96
CA ARG A 155 -24.26 3.88 -7.13
C ARG A 155 -24.66 5.06 -8.01
N LEU A 156 -23.69 5.93 -8.30
CA LEU A 156 -23.88 7.04 -9.24
C LEU A 156 -23.90 6.48 -10.67
N LEU A 157 -25.00 6.73 -11.38
CA LEU A 157 -25.22 6.26 -12.75
C LEU A 157 -25.30 7.41 -13.77
N GLU A 158 -25.51 8.64 -13.28
CA GLU A 158 -25.76 9.82 -14.08
C GLU A 158 -25.02 11.02 -13.45
N PRO A 159 -24.66 12.04 -14.24
CA PRO A 159 -24.19 13.32 -13.71
C PRO A 159 -25.18 13.93 -12.71
N MET A 160 -24.65 14.46 -11.60
CA MET A 160 -25.45 15.05 -10.53
C MET A 160 -24.99 16.48 -10.23
N LYS A 161 -25.94 17.40 -10.06
CA LYS A 161 -25.71 18.78 -9.62
C LYS A 161 -26.34 19.02 -8.26
N ARG A 162 -25.66 19.75 -7.39
CA ARG A 162 -26.17 20.15 -6.08
C ARG A 162 -27.26 21.20 -6.23
N VAL A 163 -28.34 21.10 -5.43
CA VAL A 163 -29.46 22.06 -5.42
C VAL A 163 -29.75 22.69 -4.04
N GLY A 164 -28.97 22.32 -3.01
CA GLY A 164 -28.99 22.96 -1.68
C GLY A 164 -27.59 23.44 -1.30
N LYS A 165 -27.30 23.82 -0.05
CA LYS A 165 -25.94 24.20 0.38
C LYS A 165 -24.93 23.04 0.31
N ARG A 166 -23.63 23.33 0.20
CA ARG A 166 -22.57 22.31 0.20
C ARG A 166 -22.69 21.46 1.47
N GLY A 167 -22.73 20.13 1.31
CA GLY A 167 -22.92 19.19 2.41
C GLY A 167 -24.38 18.85 2.77
N GLU A 168 -25.39 19.50 2.18
CA GLU A 168 -26.80 19.20 2.48
C GLU A 168 -27.32 17.89 1.87
N GLY A 169 -26.54 17.23 1.00
CA GLY A 169 -26.94 15.98 0.35
C GLY A 169 -28.10 16.11 -0.65
N LYS A 170 -28.44 17.33 -1.08
CA LYS A 170 -29.51 17.60 -2.05
C LYS A 170 -28.95 17.67 -3.48
N TRP A 171 -29.38 16.76 -4.34
CA TRP A 171 -28.87 16.59 -5.69
C TRP A 171 -30.00 16.45 -6.71
N GLN A 172 -29.76 16.95 -7.92
CA GLN A 172 -30.58 16.72 -9.11
C GLN A 172 -29.73 16.07 -10.19
N ARG A 173 -30.36 15.26 -11.05
CA ARG A 173 -29.72 14.70 -12.25
C ARG A 173 -29.63 15.78 -13.31
N ILE A 174 -28.52 15.82 -14.03
CA ILE A 174 -28.31 16.72 -15.17
C ILE A 174 -27.73 15.91 -16.35
N SER A 175 -27.79 16.48 -17.56
CA SER A 175 -27.16 15.83 -18.71
C SER A 175 -25.64 15.97 -18.66
N PHE A 176 -24.93 15.16 -19.46
CA PHE A 176 -23.48 15.28 -19.60
C PHE A 176 -23.10 16.62 -20.26
N GLU A 177 -23.88 17.09 -21.23
CA GLU A 177 -23.68 18.36 -21.92
C GLU A 177 -23.73 19.52 -20.93
N GLN A 178 -24.76 19.54 -20.07
CA GLN A 178 -24.88 20.55 -19.01
C GLN A 178 -23.71 20.47 -18.03
N LEU A 179 -23.29 19.26 -17.61
CA LEU A 179 -22.13 19.10 -16.72
C LEU A 179 -20.87 19.71 -17.34
N ILE A 180 -20.61 19.40 -18.61
CA ILE A 180 -19.43 19.89 -19.33
C ILE A 180 -19.49 21.41 -19.47
N GLU A 181 -20.62 21.96 -19.92
CA GLU A 181 -20.80 23.40 -20.07
C GLU A 181 -20.57 24.14 -18.75
N GLU A 182 -21.22 23.70 -17.67
CA GLU A 182 -21.08 24.34 -16.36
C GLU A 182 -19.66 24.22 -15.78
N VAL A 183 -18.97 23.09 -15.96
CA VAL A 183 -17.57 22.92 -15.49
C VAL A 183 -16.59 23.76 -16.32
N VAL A 184 -16.81 23.88 -17.63
CA VAL A 184 -15.90 24.60 -18.52
C VAL A 184 -16.10 26.11 -18.43
N GLU A 185 -17.35 26.57 -18.46
CA GLU A 185 -17.68 28.00 -18.54
C GLU A 185 -17.85 28.65 -17.16
N GLY A 186 -18.29 27.89 -16.15
CA GLY A 186 -18.60 28.43 -14.83
C GLY A 186 -19.89 29.26 -14.81
N GLY A 187 -19.96 30.27 -13.94
CA GLY A 187 -21.15 31.13 -13.76
C GLY A 187 -21.72 31.10 -12.35
N ASP A 188 -22.89 31.69 -12.15
CA ASP A 188 -23.63 31.59 -10.88
C ASP A 188 -24.46 30.29 -10.84
N LEU A 189 -23.75 29.16 -10.74
CA LEU A 189 -24.33 27.83 -10.88
C LEU A 189 -25.25 27.44 -9.71
N PHE A 190 -25.16 28.14 -8.58
CA PHE A 190 -25.78 27.75 -7.31
C PHE A 190 -26.55 28.88 -6.61
N GLY A 191 -26.65 30.08 -7.21
CA GLY A 191 -27.21 31.26 -6.56
C GLY A 191 -26.35 31.78 -5.40
N GLU A 192 -25.05 31.46 -5.44
CA GLU A 192 -24.06 31.79 -4.41
C GLU A 192 -23.02 32.80 -4.95
N GLY A 193 -23.21 33.28 -6.19
CA GLY A 193 -22.28 34.15 -6.90
C GLY A 193 -21.50 33.40 -7.98
N HIS A 194 -20.72 34.17 -8.77
CA HIS A 194 -19.95 33.64 -9.87
C HIS A 194 -18.86 32.67 -9.40
N VAL A 195 -18.72 31.55 -10.12
CA VAL A 195 -17.64 30.59 -9.99
C VAL A 195 -16.92 30.48 -11.33
N ASP A 196 -15.60 30.66 -11.32
CA ASP A 196 -14.76 30.47 -12.50
C ASP A 196 -14.82 29.01 -12.99
N GLY A 197 -15.11 28.82 -14.27
CA GLY A 197 -14.95 27.53 -14.94
C GLY A 197 -13.51 27.27 -15.40
N LEU A 198 -13.26 26.09 -15.96
CA LEU A 198 -11.94 25.71 -16.48
C LEU A 198 -11.41 26.71 -17.53
N ARG A 199 -12.28 27.32 -18.34
CA ARG A 199 -11.90 28.32 -19.34
C ARG A 199 -11.29 29.57 -18.71
N ALA A 200 -11.84 30.05 -17.60
CA ALA A 200 -11.40 31.26 -16.93
C ALA A 200 -9.99 31.12 -16.30
N ILE A 201 -9.58 29.89 -15.97
CA ILE A 201 -8.28 29.60 -15.36
C ILE A 201 -7.28 29.00 -16.37
N HIS A 202 -7.69 28.70 -17.60
CA HIS A 202 -6.80 28.26 -18.67
C HIS A 202 -6.04 29.46 -19.28
N ALA A 203 -4.98 29.88 -18.60
CA ALA A 203 -4.10 30.95 -19.06
C ALA A 203 -2.62 30.56 -18.82
N PRO A 204 -1.99 29.83 -19.76
CA PRO A 204 -0.66 29.26 -19.59
C PRO A 204 0.46 30.31 -19.55
N ASP A 205 0.19 31.53 -20.01
CA ASP A 205 1.17 32.63 -20.05
C ASP A 205 0.93 33.69 -18.99
N THR A 206 -0.12 33.55 -18.18
CA THR A 206 -0.47 34.52 -17.13
C THR A 206 -0.06 33.95 -15.77
N PRO A 207 0.84 34.61 -15.00
CA PRO A 207 1.18 34.12 -13.67
C PRO A 207 -0.02 34.13 -12.72
N ILE A 208 -0.12 33.15 -11.81
CA ILE A 208 -1.14 33.15 -10.74
C ILE A 208 -1.05 34.43 -9.92
N ASP A 209 0.18 34.80 -9.56
CA ASP A 209 0.51 35.99 -8.79
C ASP A 209 1.76 36.62 -9.39
N ALA A 210 1.63 37.85 -9.90
CA ALA A 210 2.74 38.59 -10.49
C ALA A 210 3.86 38.88 -9.47
N LYS A 211 3.56 38.89 -8.16
CA LYS A 211 4.56 39.04 -7.08
C LYS A 211 5.28 37.73 -6.77
N HIS A 212 4.70 36.59 -7.15
CA HIS A 212 5.24 35.24 -6.90
C HIS A 212 5.22 34.39 -8.19
N PRO A 213 6.02 34.76 -9.20
CA PRO A 213 6.03 34.06 -10.50
C PRO A 213 6.42 32.58 -10.39
N SER A 214 7.08 32.17 -9.30
CA SER A 214 7.42 30.78 -9.01
C SER A 214 6.20 29.86 -8.82
N PHE A 215 5.01 30.40 -8.50
CA PHE A 215 3.77 29.61 -8.48
C PHE A 215 3.34 29.15 -9.89
N GLY A 216 3.92 29.75 -10.93
CA GLY A 216 3.66 29.41 -12.32
C GLY A 216 2.36 30.03 -12.84
N PRO A 217 1.87 29.52 -13.98
CA PRO A 217 0.75 30.13 -14.68
C PRO A 217 -0.59 29.87 -14.00
N LYS A 218 -1.61 30.67 -14.31
CA LYS A 218 -2.98 30.59 -13.79
C LYS A 218 -3.58 29.19 -13.97
N THR A 219 -3.17 28.49 -15.02
CA THR A 219 -3.49 27.07 -15.25
C THR A 219 -3.16 26.15 -14.07
N ASN A 220 -2.13 26.46 -13.28
CA ASN A 220 -1.79 25.71 -12.07
C ASN A 220 -2.86 25.84 -10.96
N GLN A 221 -3.85 26.71 -11.07
CA GLN A 221 -5.01 26.72 -10.15
C GLN A 221 -5.83 25.43 -10.22
N LEU A 222 -5.72 24.66 -11.32
CA LEU A 222 -6.33 23.33 -11.41
C LEU A 222 -5.41 22.28 -10.79
N LEU A 223 -5.85 21.67 -9.68
CA LEU A 223 -5.30 20.41 -9.18
C LEU A 223 -6.11 19.25 -9.78
N VAL A 224 -5.46 18.40 -10.57
CA VAL A 224 -6.04 17.12 -10.99
C VAL A 224 -5.49 16.03 -10.10
N THR A 225 -6.38 15.22 -9.53
CA THR A 225 -5.95 14.10 -8.71
C THR A 225 -6.77 12.85 -8.99
N ASN A 226 -6.10 11.70 -8.91
CA ASN A 226 -6.76 10.42 -8.72
C ASN A 226 -6.37 9.82 -7.37
N THR A 227 -7.30 9.07 -6.83
CA THR A 227 -7.04 8.22 -5.67
C THR A 227 -6.83 6.77 -6.06
N SER A 228 -6.95 6.46 -7.36
CA SER A 228 -6.97 5.10 -7.91
C SER A 228 -5.98 4.84 -9.04
N ASP A 229 -5.20 3.76 -8.89
CA ASP A 229 -4.37 3.15 -9.93
C ASP A 229 -5.21 2.15 -10.76
N GLU A 230 -6.35 2.58 -11.33
CA GLU A 230 -7.26 1.71 -12.10
C GLU A 230 -7.13 1.90 -13.63
N GLY A 231 -5.96 2.34 -14.09
CA GLY A 231 -5.65 2.54 -15.52
C GLY A 231 -6.13 3.86 -16.13
N ARG A 232 -6.83 4.72 -15.36
CA ARG A 232 -7.24 6.06 -15.80
C ARG A 232 -6.16 7.13 -15.63
N ASP A 233 -5.08 6.82 -14.92
CA ASP A 233 -3.99 7.75 -14.62
C ASP A 233 -3.38 8.38 -15.88
N ALA A 234 -3.12 7.57 -16.91
CA ALA A 234 -2.57 8.07 -18.17
C ALA A 234 -3.50 9.10 -18.86
N PHE A 235 -4.81 8.86 -18.83
CA PHE A 235 -5.79 9.80 -19.38
C PHE A 235 -5.84 11.10 -18.58
N LEU A 236 -5.88 11.01 -17.25
CA LEU A 236 -5.92 12.17 -16.36
C LEU A 236 -4.64 12.99 -16.44
N ARG A 237 -3.47 12.35 -16.51
CA ARG A 237 -2.18 13.03 -16.72
C ARG A 237 -2.11 13.72 -18.06
N ARG A 238 -2.55 13.06 -19.13
CA ARG A 238 -2.61 13.68 -20.45
C ARG A 238 -3.50 14.92 -20.43
N PHE A 239 -4.68 14.83 -19.81
CA PHE A 239 -5.55 15.98 -19.65
C PHE A 239 -4.89 17.10 -18.83
N ALA A 240 -4.40 16.80 -17.62
CA ALA A 240 -3.86 17.79 -16.70
C ALA A 240 -2.58 18.45 -17.22
N LEU A 241 -1.57 17.64 -17.56
CA LEU A 241 -0.21 18.07 -17.85
C LEU A 241 -0.04 18.54 -19.30
N ASN A 242 -0.63 17.82 -20.26
CA ASN A 242 -0.39 18.05 -21.69
C ASN A 242 -1.45 18.92 -22.35
N SER A 243 -2.74 18.70 -22.02
CA SER A 243 -3.84 19.40 -22.67
C SER A 243 -4.21 20.70 -21.96
N PHE A 244 -4.38 20.66 -20.64
CA PHE A 244 -4.71 21.84 -19.84
C PHE A 244 -3.47 22.66 -19.49
N GLY A 245 -2.34 21.99 -19.20
CA GLY A 245 -1.05 22.61 -18.89
C GLY A 245 -0.79 22.86 -17.41
N SER A 246 -1.57 22.24 -16.51
CA SER A 246 -1.33 22.35 -15.07
C SER A 246 -0.18 21.42 -14.67
N LYS A 247 0.73 21.90 -13.83
CA LYS A 247 1.75 21.05 -13.17
C LYS A 247 1.24 20.37 -11.90
N ASN A 248 0.05 20.74 -11.43
CA ASN A 248 -0.52 20.22 -10.19
C ASN A 248 -1.29 18.93 -10.47
N PHE A 249 -0.56 17.82 -10.44
CA PHE A 249 -1.11 16.48 -10.50
C PHE A 249 -0.75 15.67 -9.25
N GLY A 250 -1.75 15.16 -8.54
CA GLY A 250 -1.56 14.32 -7.36
C GLY A 250 -2.08 12.91 -7.56
N ALA A 251 -1.24 11.90 -7.34
CA ALA A 251 -1.58 10.49 -7.53
C ALA A 251 -1.66 9.72 -6.21
N HIS A 252 -2.29 8.54 -6.24
CA HIS A 252 -2.42 7.64 -5.07
C HIS A 252 -1.12 7.47 -4.27
N GLY A 253 0.00 7.25 -4.97
CA GLY A 253 1.32 7.05 -4.36
C GLY A 253 1.80 8.23 -3.50
N ALA A 254 1.50 9.46 -3.91
CA ALA A 254 1.90 10.67 -3.19
C ALA A 254 1.24 10.77 -1.80
N TYR A 255 -0.01 10.31 -1.67
CA TYR A 255 -0.77 10.39 -0.43
C TYR A 255 -0.52 9.22 0.52
N CYS A 256 -0.39 8.02 -0.03
CA CYS A 256 -0.53 6.77 0.74
C CYS A 256 0.79 6.02 0.94
N GLY A 257 1.81 6.26 0.10
CA GLY A 257 3.00 5.42 0.07
C GLY A 257 4.33 6.12 -0.11
N LEU A 258 4.37 7.41 -0.44
CA LEU A 258 5.61 8.08 -0.83
C LEU A 258 6.68 8.02 0.26
N ALA A 259 6.34 8.28 1.52
CA ALA A 259 7.34 8.37 2.59
C ALA A 259 8.15 7.06 2.73
N TYR A 260 7.48 5.91 2.87
CA TYR A 260 8.19 4.64 3.02
C TYR A 260 8.89 4.21 1.72
N ARG A 261 8.26 4.47 0.56
CA ARG A 261 8.83 4.13 -0.74
C ARG A 261 10.07 4.96 -1.07
N ALA A 262 10.07 6.24 -0.72
CA ALA A 262 11.23 7.12 -0.88
C ALA A 262 12.37 6.70 0.05
N GLY A 263 12.09 6.35 1.31
CA GLY A 263 13.13 5.83 2.21
C GLY A 263 13.76 4.53 1.72
N SER A 264 12.92 3.60 1.23
CA SER A 264 13.40 2.35 0.60
C SER A 264 14.15 2.63 -0.71
N GLY A 265 13.63 3.52 -1.56
CA GLY A 265 14.25 3.89 -2.82
C GLY A 265 15.59 4.59 -2.64
N ALA A 266 15.74 5.41 -1.61
CA ALA A 266 17.01 6.03 -1.24
C ALA A 266 18.08 4.97 -0.92
N LEU A 267 17.72 3.93 -0.14
CA LEU A 267 18.67 2.85 0.15
C LEU A 267 19.04 2.05 -1.10
N MET A 268 18.04 1.75 -1.94
CA MET A 268 18.23 0.98 -3.17
C MET A 268 18.89 1.78 -4.30
N GLY A 269 19.15 3.07 -4.10
CA GLY A 269 19.76 3.95 -5.10
C GLY A 269 18.84 4.29 -6.29
N ASP A 270 17.51 4.27 -6.11
CA ASP A 270 16.53 4.53 -7.17
C ASP A 270 15.32 5.30 -6.63
N LEU A 271 15.47 6.61 -6.44
CA LEU A 271 14.38 7.51 -6.02
C LEU A 271 13.35 7.76 -7.11
N ASP A 272 13.68 7.48 -8.37
CA ASP A 272 12.77 7.66 -9.49
C ASP A 272 11.68 6.59 -9.48
N LYS A 273 12.07 5.32 -9.30
CA LYS A 273 11.13 4.19 -9.23
C LYS A 273 10.63 3.91 -7.82
N ASN A 274 11.34 4.41 -6.81
CA ASN A 274 11.06 4.15 -5.39
C ASN A 274 10.81 2.65 -5.10
N PRO A 275 11.76 1.77 -5.46
CA PRO A 275 11.61 0.34 -5.27
C PRO A 275 11.47 0.01 -3.79
N HIS A 276 10.73 -1.06 -3.52
CA HIS A 276 10.60 -1.61 -2.18
C HIS A 276 10.59 -3.12 -2.28
N VAL A 277 11.18 -3.77 -1.28
CA VAL A 277 11.41 -5.21 -1.30
C VAL A 277 10.28 -5.97 -0.60
N LYS A 278 10.22 -7.26 -0.87
CA LYS A 278 9.34 -8.24 -0.24
C LYS A 278 10.22 -9.43 0.17
N PRO A 279 9.89 -10.12 1.26
CA PRO A 279 10.68 -11.26 1.66
C PRO A 279 10.55 -12.35 0.60
N ASP A 280 11.64 -13.07 0.37
CA ASP A 280 11.59 -14.33 -0.34
C ASP A 280 10.92 -15.37 0.57
N TRP A 281 9.59 -15.44 0.50
CA TRP A 281 8.77 -16.27 1.37
C TRP A 281 9.17 -17.76 1.34
N GLU A 282 9.74 -18.24 0.23
CA GLU A 282 10.14 -19.64 0.06
C GLU A 282 11.40 -19.98 0.86
N ASN A 283 12.29 -19.02 1.09
CA ASN A 283 13.61 -19.25 1.71
C ASN A 283 13.85 -18.48 3.01
N VAL A 284 13.01 -17.50 3.34
CA VAL A 284 13.13 -16.71 4.58
C VAL A 284 12.93 -17.59 5.82
N GLU A 285 13.79 -17.43 6.81
CA GLU A 285 13.71 -18.10 8.12
C GLU A 285 13.38 -17.12 9.25
N PHE A 286 13.76 -15.85 9.12
CA PHE A 286 13.34 -14.79 10.04
C PHE A 286 12.83 -13.56 9.28
N ALA A 287 11.63 -13.10 9.60
CA ALA A 287 11.08 -11.88 8.98
C ALA A 287 10.67 -10.84 10.03
N LEU A 288 11.23 -9.64 9.92
CA LEU A 288 10.90 -8.48 10.74
C LEU A 288 9.97 -7.54 9.95
N PHE A 289 8.70 -7.49 10.34
CA PHE A 289 7.70 -6.62 9.73
C PHE A 289 7.51 -5.37 10.58
N MET A 290 7.92 -4.21 10.06
CA MET A 290 7.80 -2.92 10.75
C MET A 290 6.83 -2.01 10.01
N GLY A 291 5.88 -1.41 10.73
CA GLY A 291 4.83 -0.61 10.11
C GLY A 291 3.93 -1.41 9.16
N THR A 292 3.89 -2.75 9.29
CA THR A 292 2.99 -3.62 8.53
C THR A 292 2.80 -4.94 9.24
N SER A 293 1.63 -5.55 9.11
CA SER A 293 1.41 -6.94 9.54
C SER A 293 1.07 -7.78 8.32
N PRO A 294 1.84 -8.85 8.03
CA PRO A 294 1.44 -9.80 7.00
C PRO A 294 0.08 -10.38 7.40
N ALA A 295 -0.82 -10.59 6.43
CA ALA A 295 -2.22 -10.95 6.64
C ALA A 295 -3.19 -9.89 7.20
N GLN A 296 -2.75 -8.66 7.49
CA GLN A 296 -3.65 -7.50 7.74
C GLN A 296 -3.47 -6.38 6.71
N SER A 297 -2.20 -6.08 6.38
CA SER A 297 -1.81 -4.97 5.52
C SER A 297 -0.71 -5.41 4.54
N GLY A 298 -0.22 -4.46 3.75
CA GLY A 298 0.86 -4.66 2.79
C GLY A 298 0.37 -4.81 1.35
N ASN A 299 1.31 -4.75 0.42
CA ASN A 299 1.05 -4.88 -1.01
C ASN A 299 2.02 -5.89 -1.63
N PRO A 300 1.57 -7.04 -2.16
CA PRO A 300 0.19 -7.53 -2.24
C PRO A 300 -0.31 -8.15 -0.91
N PHE A 301 -1.39 -7.62 -0.32
CA PHE A 301 -1.94 -8.09 0.96
C PHE A 301 -2.33 -9.58 0.92
N LYS A 302 -3.19 -9.95 -0.04
CA LYS A 302 -3.80 -11.29 -0.09
C LYS A 302 -2.76 -12.37 -0.32
N ARG A 303 -1.81 -12.13 -1.24
CA ARG A 303 -0.76 -13.08 -1.56
C ARG A 303 0.17 -13.28 -0.35
N GLN A 304 0.64 -12.19 0.26
CA GLN A 304 1.48 -12.29 1.46
C GLN A 304 0.77 -12.95 2.64
N ALA A 305 -0.55 -12.78 2.78
CA ALA A 305 -1.32 -13.47 3.80
C ALA A 305 -1.28 -15.00 3.63
N ARG A 306 -1.36 -15.48 2.38
CA ARG A 306 -1.25 -16.91 2.05
C ARG A 306 0.17 -17.41 2.26
N GLN A 307 1.15 -16.69 1.74
CA GLN A 307 2.56 -17.04 1.90
C GLN A 307 2.98 -17.06 3.37
N LEU A 308 2.44 -16.18 4.22
CA LEU A 308 2.62 -16.27 5.67
C LEU A 308 2.03 -17.57 6.22
N ALA A 309 0.79 -17.92 5.85
CA ALA A 309 0.16 -19.15 6.32
C ALA A 309 0.99 -20.38 5.93
N SER A 310 1.47 -20.44 4.69
CA SER A 310 2.37 -21.50 4.19
C SER A 310 3.71 -21.51 4.94
N ALA A 311 4.33 -20.33 5.13
CA ALA A 311 5.61 -20.21 5.81
C ALA A 311 5.55 -20.70 7.27
N ARG A 312 4.44 -20.48 7.98
CA ARG A 312 4.24 -20.93 9.37
C ARG A 312 4.23 -22.45 9.54
N LEU A 313 3.98 -23.21 8.46
CA LEU A 313 4.09 -24.67 8.47
C LEU A 313 5.54 -25.15 8.63
N ARG A 314 6.53 -24.29 8.31
CA ARG A 314 7.95 -24.64 8.41
C ARG A 314 8.47 -24.39 9.82
N GLU A 315 9.07 -25.42 10.43
CA GLU A 315 9.57 -25.35 11.81
C GLU A 315 10.69 -24.32 12.03
N ASN A 316 11.45 -24.01 10.98
CA ASN A 316 12.56 -23.06 11.01
C ASN A 316 12.15 -21.61 10.69
N PHE A 317 10.87 -21.33 10.44
CA PHE A 317 10.39 -19.97 10.15
C PHE A 317 9.84 -19.28 11.41
N GLN A 318 10.34 -18.09 11.67
CA GLN A 318 9.86 -17.19 12.71
C GLN A 318 9.70 -15.76 12.18
N TYR A 319 8.85 -14.97 12.82
CA TYR A 319 8.64 -13.58 12.42
C TYR A 319 8.20 -12.70 13.58
N VAL A 320 8.53 -11.42 13.46
CA VAL A 320 8.16 -10.38 14.42
C VAL A 320 7.36 -9.32 13.69
N VAL A 321 6.24 -8.90 14.28
CA VAL A 321 5.48 -7.73 13.83
C VAL A 321 5.70 -6.61 14.83
N VAL A 322 6.38 -5.55 14.39
CA VAL A 322 6.59 -4.32 15.15
C VAL A 322 5.47 -3.33 14.84
N ALA A 323 4.66 -3.02 15.84
CA ALA A 323 3.54 -2.09 15.70
C ALA A 323 3.14 -1.51 17.08
N PRO A 324 2.70 -0.24 17.16
CA PRO A 324 2.29 0.35 18.45
C PRO A 324 1.11 -0.32 19.13
N ALA A 325 0.20 -0.88 18.34
CA ALA A 325 -0.92 -1.68 18.81
C ALA A 325 -0.83 -3.07 18.17
N LEU A 326 -1.24 -4.10 18.92
CA LEU A 326 -1.33 -5.46 18.41
C LEU A 326 -2.25 -5.47 17.18
N PRO A 327 -1.74 -5.83 15.98
CA PRO A 327 -2.53 -5.77 14.75
C PRO A 327 -3.60 -6.88 14.70
N LEU A 328 -3.26 -8.07 14.19
CA LEU A 328 -4.11 -9.26 14.25
C LEU A 328 -3.62 -10.18 15.37
N SER A 329 -4.55 -10.70 16.18
CA SER A 329 -4.22 -11.69 17.22
C SER A 329 -3.62 -12.98 16.64
N THR A 330 -3.78 -13.23 15.34
CA THR A 330 -3.15 -14.36 14.64
C THR A 330 -1.63 -14.27 14.61
N VAL A 331 -1.02 -13.13 14.94
CA VAL A 331 0.42 -13.01 15.18
C VAL A 331 0.81 -13.79 16.44
N LEU A 332 -0.02 -13.73 17.49
CA LEU A 332 0.21 -14.41 18.77
C LEU A 332 -0.32 -15.86 18.78
N ALA A 333 -1.13 -16.24 17.80
CA ALA A 333 -1.66 -17.60 17.66
C ALA A 333 -0.64 -18.61 17.12
N ASP A 334 0.55 -18.15 16.72
CA ASP A 334 1.66 -18.99 16.26
C ASP A 334 2.79 -18.91 17.29
N PRO A 335 3.29 -20.03 17.84
CA PRO A 335 4.40 -20.02 18.80
C PRO A 335 5.68 -19.37 18.27
N ARG A 336 5.84 -19.27 16.94
CA ARG A 336 6.99 -18.65 16.25
C ARG A 336 6.71 -17.22 15.75
N GLY A 337 5.51 -16.70 16.03
CA GLY A 337 5.12 -15.32 15.78
C GLY A 337 5.21 -14.47 17.03
N ARG A 338 5.76 -13.26 16.91
CA ARG A 338 5.84 -12.30 18.03
C ARG A 338 5.31 -10.94 17.63
N TRP A 339 4.67 -10.26 18.57
CA TRP A 339 4.35 -8.84 18.47
C TRP A 339 5.29 -8.04 19.35
N GLN A 340 5.92 -7.01 18.78
CA GLN A 340 6.76 -6.06 19.47
C GLN A 340 6.05 -4.70 19.50
N PRO A 341 5.56 -4.24 20.66
CA PRO A 341 5.07 -2.87 20.79
C PRO A 341 6.21 -1.87 20.62
N VAL A 342 5.95 -0.77 19.94
CA VAL A 342 6.88 0.36 19.76
C VAL A 342 6.09 1.67 19.89
N LEU A 343 6.70 2.76 20.34
CA LEU A 343 6.02 4.05 20.37
C LEU A 343 5.73 4.56 18.94
N PRO A 344 4.56 5.14 18.66
CA PRO A 344 4.24 5.66 17.32
C PRO A 344 5.31 6.61 16.78
N GLY A 345 5.82 6.34 15.58
CA GLY A 345 6.79 7.19 14.89
C GLY A 345 8.25 7.00 15.32
N SER A 346 8.53 6.07 16.25
CA SER A 346 9.87 5.82 16.81
C SER A 346 10.57 4.58 16.23
N ASP A 347 10.08 4.03 15.10
CA ASP A 347 10.64 2.86 14.43
C ASP A 347 12.14 2.99 14.12
N SER A 348 12.59 4.20 13.76
CA SER A 348 14.01 4.51 13.53
C SER A 348 14.86 4.37 14.79
N ALA A 349 14.34 4.70 15.98
CA ALA A 349 15.07 4.51 17.23
C ALA A 349 15.26 3.01 17.54
N LEU A 350 14.25 2.18 17.29
CA LEU A 350 14.40 0.73 17.40
C LEU A 350 15.44 0.18 16.39
N ALA A 351 15.33 0.58 15.12
CA ALA A 351 16.26 0.13 14.08
C ALA A 351 17.70 0.56 14.36
N MET A 352 17.92 1.83 14.75
CA MET A 352 19.25 2.34 15.10
C MET A 352 19.80 1.72 16.39
N GLY A 353 18.94 1.38 17.36
CA GLY A 353 19.33 0.61 18.54
C GLY A 353 19.80 -0.81 18.19
N MET A 354 19.11 -1.48 17.26
CA MET A 354 19.56 -2.77 16.72
C MET A 354 20.89 -2.63 15.97
N ILE A 355 21.02 -1.64 15.06
CA ILE A 355 22.26 -1.36 14.31
C ILE A 355 23.42 -1.08 15.27
N ARG A 356 23.21 -0.27 16.32
CA ARG A 356 24.22 0.02 17.34
C ARG A 356 24.75 -1.27 17.96
N TRP A 357 23.85 -2.13 18.42
CA TRP A 357 24.23 -3.41 19.01
C TRP A 357 24.96 -4.32 18.01
N ILE A 358 24.50 -4.37 16.75
CA ILE A 358 25.14 -5.15 15.67
C ILE A 358 26.57 -4.68 15.43
N MET A 359 26.81 -3.36 15.44
CA MET A 359 28.15 -2.78 15.27
C MET A 359 29.05 -3.09 16.47
N ASP A 360 28.57 -2.88 17.69
CA ASP A 360 29.33 -3.12 18.92
C ASP A 360 29.74 -4.59 19.08
N ASN A 361 28.91 -5.52 18.58
CA ASN A 361 29.14 -6.96 18.67
C ASN A 361 29.69 -7.58 17.37
N GLN A 362 30.03 -6.77 16.36
CA GLN A 362 30.57 -7.22 15.08
C GLN A 362 29.71 -8.28 14.38
N ARG A 363 28.38 -8.17 14.49
CA ARG A 363 27.40 -9.13 13.95
C ARG A 363 26.94 -8.83 12.53
N TYR A 364 27.61 -7.89 11.83
CA TYR A 364 27.35 -7.53 10.45
C TYR A 364 28.09 -8.45 9.46
N HIS A 365 27.58 -8.58 8.22
CA HIS A 365 28.20 -9.42 7.19
C HIS A 365 29.38 -8.70 6.51
N ALA A 366 30.54 -8.69 7.18
CA ALA A 366 31.72 -7.91 6.81
C ALA A 366 32.18 -8.12 5.34
N ASP A 367 32.23 -9.37 4.87
CA ASP A 367 32.71 -9.70 3.53
C ASP A 367 31.82 -9.10 2.42
N TYR A 368 30.50 -9.04 2.66
CA TYR A 368 29.55 -8.43 1.74
C TYR A 368 29.67 -6.91 1.76
N LEU A 369 29.73 -6.33 2.96
CA LEU A 369 29.85 -4.88 3.12
C LEU A 369 31.16 -4.33 2.53
N ALA A 370 32.18 -5.19 2.37
CA ALA A 370 33.47 -4.82 1.82
C ALA A 370 33.49 -4.74 0.28
N ILE A 371 32.40 -5.13 -0.41
CA ILE A 371 32.27 -5.15 -1.88
C ILE A 371 31.82 -3.77 -2.38
N PRO A 372 32.71 -2.99 -3.03
CA PRO A 372 32.45 -1.58 -3.33
C PRO A 372 31.85 -1.34 -4.73
N GLY A 373 31.56 -2.38 -5.52
CA GLY A 373 31.11 -2.15 -6.88
C GLY A 373 30.76 -3.41 -7.66
N VAL A 374 30.23 -3.20 -8.87
CA VAL A 374 29.72 -4.26 -9.75
C VAL A 374 30.80 -5.29 -10.12
N GLN A 375 32.03 -4.85 -10.38
CA GLN A 375 33.11 -5.79 -10.73
C GLN A 375 33.45 -6.70 -9.54
N ALA A 376 33.57 -6.14 -8.34
CA ALA A 376 33.82 -6.90 -7.12
C ALA A 376 32.65 -7.85 -6.80
N MET A 377 31.41 -7.41 -6.98
CA MET A 377 30.21 -8.23 -6.82
C MET A 377 30.24 -9.46 -7.73
N GLN A 378 30.54 -9.27 -9.02
CA GLN A 378 30.62 -10.36 -9.99
C GLN A 378 31.73 -11.35 -9.63
N GLN A 379 32.90 -10.87 -9.21
CA GLN A 379 34.02 -11.72 -8.78
C GLN A 379 33.72 -12.49 -7.49
N ALA A 380 32.95 -11.91 -6.57
CA ALA A 380 32.53 -12.55 -5.33
C ALA A 380 31.33 -13.51 -5.52
N GLY A 381 30.68 -13.51 -6.69
CA GLY A 381 29.48 -14.31 -6.93
C GLY A 381 28.24 -13.79 -6.18
N GLU A 382 28.22 -12.51 -5.81
CA GLU A 382 27.12 -11.88 -5.09
C GLU A 382 26.03 -11.35 -6.02
N GLN A 383 24.82 -11.19 -5.49
CA GLN A 383 23.67 -10.64 -6.24
C GLN A 383 23.56 -9.11 -6.15
N SER A 384 24.30 -8.49 -5.23
CA SER A 384 24.29 -7.04 -5.01
C SER A 384 25.61 -6.58 -4.39
N TRP A 385 25.78 -5.27 -4.27
CA TRP A 385 26.90 -4.60 -3.61
C TRP A 385 26.38 -3.38 -2.83
N THR A 386 27.26 -2.74 -2.05
CA THR A 386 26.88 -1.62 -1.20
C THR A 386 27.91 -0.48 -1.25
N ASN A 387 27.49 0.72 -0.91
CA ASN A 387 28.37 1.88 -0.74
C ASN A 387 29.00 1.97 0.66
N ALA A 388 28.89 0.92 1.49
CA ALA A 388 29.42 0.89 2.86
C ALA A 388 30.91 1.29 2.98
N THR A 389 31.72 1.02 1.96
CA THR A 389 33.16 1.36 1.94
C THR A 389 33.49 2.66 1.22
N HIS A 390 32.52 3.28 0.54
CA HIS A 390 32.74 4.52 -0.20
C HIS A 390 33.10 5.64 0.76
N LEU A 391 34.14 6.40 0.41
CA LEU A 391 34.60 7.51 1.22
C LEU A 391 33.71 8.72 0.97
N VAL A 392 33.31 9.38 2.06
CA VAL A 392 32.44 10.55 2.08
C VAL A 392 33.20 11.68 2.76
N ILE A 393 33.12 12.89 2.19
CA ILE A 393 33.73 14.09 2.77
C ILE A 393 32.91 14.48 4.01
N ALA A 394 33.56 14.43 5.17
CA ALA A 394 32.90 14.56 6.47
C ALA A 394 32.95 15.98 7.04
N ASP A 395 33.75 16.88 6.47
CA ASP A 395 33.80 18.28 6.90
C ASP A 395 32.57 19.06 6.40
N GLU A 396 32.11 20.02 7.21
CA GLU A 396 30.96 20.90 6.91
C GLU A 396 31.37 22.02 5.94
N LEU A 397 31.73 21.63 4.71
CA LEU A 397 32.11 22.54 3.62
C LEU A 397 30.90 22.83 2.71
N PRO A 398 30.56 24.10 2.39
CA PRO A 398 29.32 24.49 1.70
C PRO A 398 28.99 23.79 0.37
N THR A 399 29.98 23.18 -0.28
CA THR A 399 29.84 22.51 -1.59
C THR A 399 30.33 21.07 -1.60
N LEU A 400 30.83 20.52 -0.49
CA LEU A 400 31.42 19.18 -0.43
C LEU A 400 30.86 18.31 0.71
N ALA A 401 30.24 18.92 1.72
CA ALA A 401 29.73 18.20 2.88
C ALA A 401 28.78 17.05 2.47
N GLY A 402 29.09 15.84 2.93
CA GLY A 402 28.26 14.66 2.70
C GLY A 402 28.34 14.07 1.28
N GLN A 403 29.17 14.62 0.39
CA GLN A 403 29.39 14.05 -0.94
C GLN A 403 30.39 12.91 -0.90
N HIS A 404 30.25 11.95 -1.83
CA HIS A 404 31.29 10.96 -2.05
C HIS A 404 32.58 11.65 -2.49
N LEU A 405 33.70 11.23 -1.91
CA LEU A 405 35.01 11.49 -2.47
C LEU A 405 35.10 10.75 -3.81
N THR A 406 35.54 11.44 -4.86
CA THR A 406 35.66 10.89 -6.21
C THR A 406 37.06 11.14 -6.77
N LEU A 407 37.44 10.45 -7.84
CA LEU A 407 38.74 10.67 -8.50
C LEU A 407 38.92 12.12 -8.98
N ARG A 408 37.83 12.79 -9.39
CA ARG A 408 37.82 14.23 -9.73
C ARG A 408 38.30 15.12 -8.59
N HIS A 409 38.03 14.74 -7.35
CA HIS A 409 38.48 15.50 -6.18
C HIS A 409 39.99 15.31 -5.91
N LEU A 410 40.57 14.19 -6.34
CA LEU A 410 41.97 13.83 -6.06
C LEU A 410 42.92 14.20 -7.20
N THR A 411 42.43 14.22 -8.44
CA THR A 411 43.24 14.43 -9.63
C THR A 411 42.59 15.44 -10.56
N PRO A 412 43.33 16.44 -11.09
CA PRO A 412 42.81 17.35 -12.10
C PRO A 412 42.32 16.58 -13.34
N GLY A 413 41.06 16.78 -13.72
CA GLY A 413 40.45 16.08 -14.85
C GLY A 413 40.02 14.63 -14.57
N GLY A 414 40.06 14.18 -13.31
CA GLY A 414 39.58 12.85 -12.92
C GLY A 414 38.08 12.64 -13.11
N GLU A 415 37.68 11.38 -13.21
CA GLU A 415 36.28 10.97 -13.38
C GLU A 415 35.45 11.16 -12.11
N GLU A 416 34.12 11.24 -12.26
CA GLU A 416 33.15 11.30 -11.16
C GLU A 416 32.88 9.91 -10.54
N THR A 417 33.96 9.15 -10.35
CA THR A 417 33.92 7.78 -9.83
C THR A 417 34.22 7.80 -8.33
N PRO A 418 33.36 7.22 -7.46
CA PRO A 418 33.62 7.14 -6.02
C PRO A 418 34.94 6.45 -5.68
N VAL A 419 35.55 6.89 -4.59
CA VAL A 419 36.84 6.39 -4.10
C VAL A 419 36.63 5.58 -2.81
N VAL A 420 37.42 4.52 -2.69
CA VAL A 420 37.50 3.64 -1.51
C VAL A 420 38.96 3.50 -1.05
N LEU A 421 39.15 2.99 0.16
CA LEU A 421 40.46 2.56 0.65
C LEU A 421 40.58 1.04 0.49
N ASN A 422 41.50 0.57 -0.36
CA ASN A 422 41.70 -0.87 -0.55
C ASN A 422 42.34 -1.53 0.70
N THR A 423 42.49 -2.85 0.66
CA THR A 423 43.13 -3.61 1.76
C THR A 423 44.57 -3.20 2.03
N ASP A 424 45.29 -2.73 1.00
CA ASP A 424 46.68 -2.29 1.09
C ASP A 424 46.83 -0.86 1.66
N GLY A 425 45.72 -0.13 1.83
CA GLY A 425 45.71 1.22 2.38
C GLY A 425 45.83 2.32 1.32
N GLU A 426 45.56 2.01 0.06
CA GLU A 426 45.63 2.93 -1.06
C GLU A 426 44.24 3.44 -1.45
N LEU A 427 44.18 4.71 -1.85
CA LEU A 427 42.97 5.32 -2.41
C LEU A 427 42.81 4.89 -3.86
N VAL A 428 41.74 4.16 -4.16
CA VAL A 428 41.46 3.63 -5.49
C VAL A 428 40.00 3.86 -5.88
N ALA A 429 39.71 3.77 -7.17
CA ALA A 429 38.34 3.80 -7.66
C ALA A 429 37.54 2.61 -7.10
N ALA A 430 36.32 2.86 -6.64
CA ALA A 430 35.40 1.82 -6.17
C ALA A 430 35.13 0.76 -7.27
N SER A 431 35.10 1.19 -8.53
CA SER A 431 34.82 0.33 -9.68
C SER A 431 35.90 -0.73 -9.94
N THR A 432 37.14 -0.50 -9.53
CA THR A 432 38.29 -1.41 -9.76
C THR A 432 38.73 -2.15 -8.50
N CYS A 433 38.21 -1.75 -7.33
CA CYS A 433 38.57 -2.33 -6.05
C CYS A 433 37.81 -3.62 -5.81
N ARG A 434 38.52 -4.74 -5.57
CA ARG A 434 37.91 -6.03 -5.26
C ARG A 434 37.32 -6.09 -3.85
N GLN A 435 38.02 -5.53 -2.87
CA GLN A 435 37.60 -5.49 -1.48
C GLN A 435 38.17 -4.25 -0.81
N ALA A 436 37.31 -3.51 -0.10
CA ALA A 436 37.68 -2.25 0.54
C ALA A 436 37.51 -2.30 2.07
N ARG A 437 38.27 -1.44 2.77
CA ARG A 437 38.22 -1.34 4.23
C ARG A 437 36.90 -0.74 4.69
N LEU A 438 36.25 -1.41 5.65
CA LEU A 438 34.93 -1.05 6.15
C LEU A 438 34.91 0.23 6.97
N PHE A 439 35.87 0.40 7.87
CA PHE A 439 35.95 1.52 8.79
C PHE A 439 37.16 2.37 8.46
N VAL A 440 36.91 3.55 7.88
CA VAL A 440 37.94 4.50 7.49
C VAL A 440 37.61 5.84 8.10
N THR A 441 38.60 6.48 8.70
CA THR A 441 38.63 7.92 8.99
C THR A 441 40.05 8.39 8.75
N GLN A 442 40.25 9.24 7.74
CA GLN A 442 41.56 9.78 7.44
C GLN A 442 41.46 11.16 6.79
N VAL A 443 42.56 11.91 6.82
CA VAL A 443 42.66 13.20 6.12
C VAL A 443 43.27 12.96 4.74
N VAL A 444 42.64 13.52 3.71
CA VAL A 444 43.08 13.45 2.31
C VAL A 444 43.29 14.86 1.79
N THR A 445 44.32 15.04 0.97
CA THR A 445 44.56 16.30 0.25
C THR A 445 43.89 16.21 -1.11
N LEU A 446 43.03 17.18 -1.42
CA LEU A 446 42.35 17.33 -2.70
C LEU A 446 43.29 17.92 -3.76
N ALA A 447 42.87 17.86 -5.02
CA ALA A 447 43.64 18.38 -6.16
C ALA A 447 43.94 19.89 -6.06
N ASP A 448 43.12 20.65 -5.35
CA ASP A 448 43.31 22.09 -5.10
C ASP A 448 44.19 22.38 -3.86
N GLY A 449 44.71 21.34 -3.21
CA GLY A 449 45.53 21.43 -1.99
C GLY A 449 44.73 21.51 -0.69
N GLN A 450 43.40 21.58 -0.73
CA GLN A 450 42.57 21.55 0.46
C GLN A 450 42.70 20.20 1.17
N ARG A 451 42.77 20.21 2.50
CA ARG A 451 42.79 18.99 3.32
C ARG A 451 41.39 18.75 3.88
N VAL A 452 40.85 17.56 3.63
CA VAL A 452 39.51 17.16 4.08
C VAL A 452 39.58 15.83 4.84
N THR A 453 38.78 15.73 5.89
CA THR A 453 38.48 14.49 6.60
C THR A 453 37.49 13.68 5.78
N VAL A 454 37.87 12.45 5.46
CA VAL A 454 36.99 11.49 4.77
C VAL A 454 36.72 10.29 5.66
N LYS A 455 35.50 9.76 5.57
CA LYS A 455 35.07 8.56 6.29
C LYS A 455 34.34 7.60 5.38
N SER A 456 34.49 6.30 5.59
CA SER A 456 33.67 5.33 4.86
C SER A 456 32.19 5.44 5.24
N GLY A 457 31.29 5.06 4.34
CA GLY A 457 29.84 5.04 4.60
C GLY A 457 29.47 4.27 5.88
N LEU A 458 30.09 3.12 6.12
CA LEU A 458 29.84 2.30 7.31
C LEU A 458 30.38 2.97 8.58
N GLN A 459 31.51 3.67 8.50
CA GLN A 459 32.00 4.48 9.63
C GLN A 459 31.01 5.60 9.99
N ARG A 460 30.39 6.24 8.99
CA ARG A 460 29.33 7.25 9.21
C ARG A 460 28.08 6.64 9.84
N LEU A 461 27.67 5.44 9.39
CA LEU A 461 26.55 4.72 9.98
C LEU A 461 26.84 4.34 11.44
N LYS A 462 28.05 3.81 11.72
CA LYS A 462 28.49 3.50 13.09
C LYS A 462 28.42 4.73 13.97
N GLU A 463 29.03 5.85 13.56
CA GLU A 463 28.97 7.11 14.32
C GLU A 463 27.55 7.62 14.52
N ALA A 464 26.66 7.46 13.53
CA ALA A 464 25.26 7.83 13.66
C ALA A 464 24.53 6.95 14.69
N ALA A 465 24.76 5.64 14.67
CA ALA A 465 24.24 4.71 15.66
C ALA A 465 24.80 5.01 17.06
N GLU A 466 26.05 5.47 17.14
CA GLU A 466 26.73 5.78 18.41
C GLU A 466 26.31 7.10 19.06
N LYS A 467 25.52 7.95 18.38
CA LYS A 467 25.01 9.22 18.93
C LYS A 467 24.18 9.03 20.20
N LEU A 468 23.49 7.90 20.33
CA LEU A 468 22.71 7.54 21.49
C LEU A 468 23.21 6.20 22.06
N SER A 469 23.10 6.07 23.38
CA SER A 469 23.25 4.79 24.06
C SER A 469 22.06 3.86 23.75
N LEU A 470 22.24 2.56 23.96
CA LEU A 470 21.16 1.59 23.82
C LEU A 470 19.97 1.91 24.75
N THR A 471 20.25 2.36 25.97
CA THR A 471 19.25 2.87 26.93
C THR A 471 18.45 4.04 26.35
N GLN A 472 19.10 5.03 25.74
CA GLN A 472 18.39 6.16 25.13
C GLN A 472 17.54 5.73 23.92
N TYR A 473 18.01 4.79 23.10
CA TYR A 473 17.18 4.22 22.04
C TYR A 473 15.96 3.48 22.61
N SER A 474 16.17 2.70 23.68
CA SER A 474 15.11 1.98 24.40
C SER A 474 14.04 2.94 24.93
N GLU A 475 14.45 4.02 25.58
CA GLU A 475 13.55 5.07 26.08
C GLU A 475 12.78 5.75 24.94
N GLN A 476 13.44 6.08 23.82
CA GLN A 476 12.79 6.73 22.69
C GLN A 476 11.78 5.85 21.97
N CYS A 477 12.04 4.55 21.83
CA CYS A 477 11.14 3.65 21.13
C CYS A 477 10.17 2.88 22.05
N GLY A 478 10.36 2.98 23.36
CA GLY A 478 9.57 2.27 24.37
C GLY A 478 9.79 0.75 24.37
N VAL A 479 10.82 0.24 23.69
CA VAL A 479 11.17 -1.18 23.65
C VAL A 479 12.29 -1.43 24.67
N PRO A 480 12.12 -2.34 25.64
CA PRO A 480 13.18 -2.67 26.60
C PRO A 480 14.49 -3.09 25.91
N GLU A 481 15.64 -2.68 26.45
CA GLU A 481 16.97 -3.00 25.89
C GLU A 481 17.14 -4.48 25.57
N ALA A 482 16.72 -5.36 26.49
CA ALA A 482 16.80 -6.81 26.30
C ALA A 482 16.03 -7.31 25.06
N GLN A 483 14.92 -6.65 24.70
CA GLN A 483 14.17 -6.98 23.49
C GLN A 483 14.83 -6.44 22.23
N ILE A 484 15.43 -5.24 22.27
CA ILE A 484 16.24 -4.71 21.16
C ILE A 484 17.41 -5.66 20.85
N ILE A 485 18.12 -6.09 21.90
CA ILE A 485 19.22 -7.06 21.81
C ILE A 485 18.73 -8.37 21.22
N ALA A 486 17.66 -8.96 21.78
CA ALA A 486 17.13 -10.23 21.29
C ALA A 486 16.68 -10.17 19.83
N LEU A 487 16.10 -9.05 19.39
CA LEU A 487 15.75 -8.83 17.98
C LEU A 487 16.99 -8.77 17.09
N ALA A 488 18.01 -8.02 17.48
CA ALA A 488 19.27 -7.91 16.73
C ALA A 488 20.04 -9.23 16.67
N GLU A 489 20.10 -9.96 17.78
CA GLU A 489 20.70 -11.30 17.86
C GLU A 489 20.00 -12.29 16.94
N THR A 490 18.67 -12.33 17.02
CA THR A 490 17.86 -13.25 16.20
C THR A 490 17.98 -12.88 14.73
N PHE A 491 17.85 -11.60 14.38
CA PHE A 491 17.98 -11.11 13.01
C PHE A 491 19.31 -11.52 12.39
N THR A 492 20.42 -11.23 13.07
CA THR A 492 21.76 -11.54 12.55
C THR A 492 22.10 -13.03 12.57
N ALA A 493 21.46 -13.85 13.41
CA ALA A 493 21.68 -15.30 13.45
C ALA A 493 21.22 -16.00 12.15
N HIS A 494 20.27 -15.43 11.41
CA HIS A 494 19.78 -16.00 10.16
C HIS A 494 20.52 -15.51 8.91
N GLY A 495 21.45 -14.55 9.04
CA GLY A 495 22.24 -14.02 7.93
C GLY A 495 21.38 -13.65 6.71
N ARG A 496 21.70 -14.20 5.53
CA ARG A 496 20.97 -13.94 4.27
C ARG A 496 19.54 -14.49 4.23
N LYS A 497 19.11 -15.28 5.23
CA LYS A 497 17.74 -15.79 5.35
C LYS A 497 16.87 -14.95 6.29
N ALA A 498 17.41 -13.83 6.78
CA ALA A 498 16.63 -12.79 7.44
C ALA A 498 16.07 -11.79 6.42
N ALA A 499 14.88 -11.26 6.66
CA ALA A 499 14.29 -10.21 5.84
C ALA A 499 13.68 -9.11 6.73
N VAL A 500 13.84 -7.87 6.31
CA VAL A 500 13.15 -6.72 6.91
C VAL A 500 12.14 -6.15 5.92
N ILE A 501 10.96 -5.83 6.43
CA ILE A 501 9.84 -5.35 5.62
C ILE A 501 9.28 -4.09 6.26
N SER A 502 9.31 -2.99 5.50
CA SER A 502 8.61 -1.75 5.81
C SER A 502 7.36 -1.57 4.94
N HIS A 503 6.31 -0.93 5.50
CA HIS A 503 5.15 -0.48 4.70
C HIS A 503 4.37 0.67 5.38
N GLY A 504 3.04 0.74 5.14
CA GLY A 504 2.21 1.92 5.33
C GLY A 504 2.06 2.45 6.75
N GLY A 505 2.45 1.68 7.78
CA GLY A 505 2.58 2.16 9.15
C GLY A 505 3.70 3.19 9.34
N MET A 506 4.57 3.36 8.33
CA MET A 506 5.62 4.37 8.30
C MET A 506 5.19 5.68 7.61
N MET A 507 3.91 5.92 7.41
CA MET A 507 3.41 7.17 6.81
C MET A 507 3.31 8.31 7.85
N ALA A 508 4.38 8.51 8.62
CA ALA A 508 4.54 9.61 9.58
C ALA A 508 5.36 10.76 8.97
N GLY A 509 5.44 11.91 9.64
CA GLY A 509 6.24 13.06 9.18
C GLY A 509 7.73 12.75 8.98
N ASN A 510 8.26 11.76 9.72
CA ASN A 510 9.63 11.22 9.60
C ASN A 510 9.67 9.88 8.83
N GLY A 511 8.61 9.54 8.08
CA GLY A 511 8.44 8.23 7.45
C GLY A 511 9.54 7.81 6.48
N PHE A 512 10.16 8.79 5.79
CA PHE A 512 11.36 8.57 4.98
C PHE A 512 12.49 7.97 5.82
N TYR A 513 12.83 8.60 6.95
CA TYR A 513 13.91 8.17 7.82
C TYR A 513 13.61 6.85 8.53
N ASN A 514 12.34 6.62 8.89
CA ASN A 514 11.92 5.33 9.46
C ASN A 514 12.12 4.21 8.45
N ALA A 515 11.62 4.35 7.21
CA ALA A 515 11.83 3.33 6.20
C ALA A 515 13.30 3.16 5.83
N TRP A 516 14.06 4.25 5.71
CA TRP A 516 15.47 4.19 5.37
C TRP A 516 16.29 3.45 6.45
N SER A 517 16.10 3.77 7.73
CA SER A 517 16.78 3.09 8.85
C SER A 517 16.39 1.62 9.00
N VAL A 518 15.11 1.30 8.81
CA VAL A 518 14.63 -0.09 8.86
C VAL A 518 15.20 -0.90 7.70
N MET A 519 15.27 -0.33 6.50
CA MET A 519 15.82 -1.02 5.35
C MET A 519 17.36 -1.19 5.44
N MET A 520 18.06 -0.39 6.25
CA MET A 520 19.51 -0.52 6.49
C MET A 520 19.90 -1.73 7.35
N LEU A 521 18.97 -2.31 8.11
CA LEU A 521 19.15 -3.60 8.81
C LEU A 521 19.28 -4.74 7.80
#